data_AF-A0AAX4HMP0-F1
#
_entry.id   AF-A0AAX4HMP0-F1
#
_cell.length_a   1.000
_cell.length_b   1.000
_cell.length_c   1.000
_cell.angle_alpha   90.00
_cell.angle_beta   90.00
_cell.angle_gamma   90.00
#
_symmetry.space_group_name_H-M   'P 1'
#
loop_
_entity.id
_entity.type
_entity.pdbx_description
1 polymer ?
#
loop_
_entity_poly.entity_id
_entity_poly.type
_entity_poly.pdbx_seq_one_letter_code
_entity_poly.pdbx_strand_id
1 'polypeptide(L)'
;MKKFLLTLVVAFSASASFAQSGMSAAQVCQRIAEVSGSNGSVCAQLIARNHFDQGALDLAYQVLPQGSSYAVGVLNATANRRFEIEAGQACSTISSISGSNTVACATAVVDKRISPELVRIVRPLAAQGSSYVVGAVQAGADTYLYSPLADVCVAMASVSGSNTVACVSTIANKVTMNQSEQVCRTALNNGSSYALQCLRGIVLDYTPVPEPTRVMVELYQLQDLRRSLSKARSMLDRGMIENARRTIDDALIQLDYMTAPTQQ
;
A
#
# COMPACT_ATOMS: atom_id res chain seq x y z
N MET A 1 -42.49 -27.09 -28.33
CA MET A 1 -41.04 -27.09 -28.06
C MET A 1 -40.61 -25.66 -27.77
N LYS A 2 -40.50 -25.30 -26.49
CA LYS A 2 -40.15 -23.96 -25.98
C LYS A 2 -38.90 -24.12 -25.11
N LYS A 3 -37.86 -23.32 -25.36
CA LYS A 3 -37.09 -22.59 -24.34
C LYS A 3 -35.96 -21.81 -25.02
N PHE A 4 -36.18 -20.51 -25.07
CA PHE A 4 -35.24 -19.46 -25.44
C PHE A 4 -34.03 -19.50 -24.48
N LEU A 5 -32.84 -19.66 -25.05
CA LEU A 5 -31.56 -19.43 -24.37
C LEU A 5 -31.38 -17.91 -24.21
N LEU A 6 -31.47 -17.44 -22.96
CA LEU A 6 -31.21 -16.05 -22.62
C LEU A 6 -29.81 -15.98 -21.99
N THR A 7 -28.85 -15.66 -22.84
CA THR A 7 -27.47 -15.30 -22.52
C THR A 7 -27.49 -13.99 -21.74
N LEU A 8 -27.25 -14.02 -20.42
CA LEU A 8 -26.99 -12.81 -19.66
C LEU A 8 -25.51 -12.75 -19.29
N VAL A 9 -24.81 -11.93 -20.08
CA VAL A 9 -23.48 -11.38 -19.78
C VAL A 9 -23.60 -10.53 -18.51
N VAL A 10 -22.87 -10.89 -17.46
CA VAL A 10 -22.52 -9.94 -16.39
C VAL A 10 -21.00 -9.96 -16.28
N ALA A 11 -20.37 -9.09 -17.07
CA ALA A 11 -18.99 -8.73 -16.92
C ALA A 11 -18.91 -7.21 -16.81
N PHE A 12 -18.12 -6.75 -15.83
CA PHE A 12 -17.58 -5.40 -15.67
C PHE A 12 -18.52 -4.26 -15.28
N SER A 13 -18.50 -3.92 -13.99
CA SER A 13 -18.31 -2.55 -13.50
C SER A 13 -18.20 -2.52 -11.97
N ALA A 14 -17.18 -3.18 -11.43
CA ALA A 14 -16.70 -2.85 -10.08
C ALA A 14 -15.61 -1.78 -10.19
N SER A 15 -15.95 -0.60 -10.73
CA SER A 15 -15.29 0.62 -10.28
C SER A 15 -15.81 0.85 -8.88
N ALA A 16 -15.16 0.22 -7.90
CA ALA A 16 -15.39 0.49 -6.49
C ALA A 16 -15.09 1.97 -6.27
N SER A 17 -16.15 2.75 -6.20
CA SER A 17 -16.12 4.12 -5.73
C SER A 17 -15.56 4.09 -4.31
N PHE A 18 -14.33 4.54 -4.11
CA PHE A 18 -13.74 4.79 -2.80
C PHE A 18 -14.43 6.02 -2.20
N ALA A 19 -15.71 5.89 -1.84
CA ALA A 19 -16.41 6.88 -1.05
C ALA A 19 -16.04 6.66 0.42
N GLN A 20 -15.60 7.75 1.06
CA GLN A 20 -15.08 7.88 2.40
C GLN A 20 -16.10 7.50 3.50
N SER A 21 -16.35 6.20 3.67
CA SER A 21 -16.89 5.65 4.92
C SER A 21 -16.00 4.50 5.36
N GLY A 22 -14.76 4.85 5.72
CA GLY A 22 -13.78 3.91 6.20
C GLY A 22 -14.33 3.11 7.39
N MET A 23 -14.35 1.78 7.27
CA MET A 23 -14.76 0.93 8.39
C MET A 23 -13.70 1.00 9.48
N SER A 24 -14.16 1.07 10.72
CA SER A 24 -13.31 0.89 11.89
C SER A 24 -12.77 -0.54 11.96
N ALA A 25 -11.62 -0.72 12.61
CA ALA A 25 -11.00 -2.03 12.80
C ALA A 25 -11.94 -3.02 13.52
N ALA A 26 -12.75 -2.53 14.47
CA ALA A 26 -13.77 -3.32 15.16
C ALA A 26 -14.85 -3.85 14.21
N GLN A 27 -15.34 -3.01 13.28
CA GLN A 27 -16.31 -3.42 12.25
C GLN A 27 -15.71 -4.47 11.30
N VAL A 28 -14.45 -4.31 10.90
CA VAL A 28 -13.75 -5.31 10.08
C VAL A 28 -13.64 -6.65 10.83
N CYS A 29 -13.24 -6.65 12.10
CA CYS A 29 -13.18 -7.87 12.91
C CYS A 29 -14.55 -8.52 13.14
N GLN A 30 -15.61 -7.72 13.31
CA GLN A 30 -16.97 -8.24 13.41
C GLN A 30 -17.36 -8.99 12.13
N ARG A 31 -17.06 -8.43 10.95
CA ARG A 31 -17.30 -9.09 9.66
C ARG A 31 -16.47 -10.35 9.48
N ILE A 32 -15.21 -10.34 9.93
CA ILE A 32 -14.37 -11.54 9.93
C ILE A 32 -14.98 -12.63 10.84
N ALA A 33 -15.48 -12.26 12.03
CA ALA A 33 -16.10 -13.18 12.97
C ALA A 33 -17.40 -13.80 12.44
N GLU A 34 -18.20 -13.03 11.68
CA GLU A 34 -19.40 -13.53 10.98
C GLU A 34 -19.07 -14.65 9.99
N VAL A 35 -17.88 -14.62 9.37
CA VAL A 35 -17.40 -15.65 8.44
C VAL A 35 -16.68 -16.79 9.18
N SER A 36 -15.89 -16.48 10.22
CA SER A 36 -15.13 -17.45 11.01
C SER A 36 -14.83 -16.91 12.40
N GLY A 37 -15.43 -17.52 13.43
CA GLY A 37 -15.23 -17.12 14.81
C GLY A 37 -13.77 -17.22 15.30
N SER A 38 -13.00 -18.21 14.82
CA SER A 38 -11.58 -18.34 15.15
C SER A 38 -10.73 -17.23 14.54
N ASN A 39 -10.96 -16.85 13.27
CA ASN A 39 -10.27 -15.72 12.67
C ASN A 39 -10.75 -14.38 13.27
N GLY A 40 -12.01 -14.32 13.71
CA GLY A 40 -12.56 -13.18 14.44
C GLY A 40 -11.85 -12.94 15.77
N SER A 41 -11.55 -13.99 16.53
CA SER A 41 -10.81 -13.87 17.79
C SER A 41 -9.35 -13.46 17.57
N VAL A 42 -8.70 -13.98 16.52
CA VAL A 42 -7.36 -13.53 16.10
C VAL A 42 -7.38 -12.05 15.71
N CYS A 43 -8.38 -11.62 14.93
CA CYS A 43 -8.55 -10.21 14.56
C CYS A 43 -8.73 -9.33 15.81
N ALA A 44 -9.56 -9.75 16.76
CA ALA A 44 -9.76 -9.03 18.03
C ALA A 44 -8.45 -8.85 18.81
N GLN A 45 -7.59 -9.88 18.84
CA GLN A 45 -6.27 -9.80 19.45
C GLN A 45 -5.34 -8.82 18.72
N LEU A 46 -5.40 -8.79 17.38
CA LEU A 46 -4.63 -7.86 16.57
C LEU A 46 -5.02 -6.41 16.83
N ILE A 47 -6.32 -6.09 16.82
CA ILE A 47 -6.81 -4.71 17.04
C ILE A 47 -6.65 -4.23 18.48
N ALA A 48 -6.57 -5.14 19.45
CA ALA A 48 -6.32 -4.78 20.85
C ALA A 48 -4.87 -4.36 21.11
N ARG A 49 -3.93 -4.72 20.23
CA ARG A 49 -2.47 -4.56 20.42
C ARG A 49 -1.79 -3.70 19.38
N ASN A 50 -2.48 -3.40 18.28
CA ASN A 50 -1.87 -2.75 17.13
C ASN A 50 -2.76 -1.63 16.58
N HIS A 51 -2.13 -0.74 15.84
CA HIS A 51 -2.77 0.28 15.03
C HIS A 51 -2.78 -0.12 13.56
N PHE A 52 -3.82 0.33 12.85
CA PHE A 52 -4.04 0.05 11.44
C PHE A 52 -4.43 1.32 10.72
N ASP A 53 -3.76 1.58 9.60
CA ASP A 53 -4.16 2.63 8.67
C ASP A 53 -5.44 2.24 7.92
N GLN A 54 -6.18 3.25 7.46
CA GLN A 54 -7.46 3.02 6.78
C GLN A 54 -7.30 2.18 5.51
N GLY A 55 -6.21 2.36 4.76
CA GLY A 55 -5.94 1.57 3.56
C GLY A 55 -5.83 0.06 3.84
N ALA A 56 -5.28 -0.31 5.01
CA ALA A 56 -5.17 -1.70 5.42
C ALA A 56 -6.52 -2.29 5.83
N LEU A 57 -7.34 -1.51 6.55
CA LEU A 57 -8.69 -1.91 6.96
C LEU A 57 -9.61 -2.11 5.74
N ASP A 58 -9.55 -1.18 4.78
CA ASP A 58 -10.33 -1.26 3.54
C ASP A 58 -9.91 -2.48 2.70
N LEU A 59 -8.59 -2.73 2.58
CA LEU A 59 -8.07 -3.89 1.87
C LEU A 59 -8.47 -5.21 2.55
N ALA A 60 -8.36 -5.28 3.88
CA ALA A 60 -8.74 -6.46 4.67
C ALA A 60 -10.23 -6.79 4.49
N TYR A 61 -11.09 -5.76 4.46
CA TYR A 61 -12.50 -5.97 4.16
C TYR A 61 -12.74 -6.42 2.72
N GLN A 62 -12.07 -5.82 1.75
CA GLN A 62 -12.22 -6.17 0.33
C GLN A 62 -11.78 -7.61 0.02
N VAL A 63 -10.78 -8.14 0.73
CA VAL A 63 -10.32 -9.53 0.55
C VAL A 63 -11.16 -10.55 1.34
N LEU A 64 -11.99 -10.12 2.31
CA LEU A 64 -12.79 -11.00 3.15
C LEU A 64 -13.66 -12.01 2.35
N PRO A 65 -14.33 -11.65 1.24
CA PRO A 65 -15.10 -12.60 0.43
C PRO A 65 -14.27 -13.76 -0.15
N GLN A 66 -12.94 -13.61 -0.25
CA GLN A 66 -12.04 -14.66 -0.71
C GLN A 66 -11.56 -15.57 0.43
N GLY A 67 -11.72 -15.15 1.68
CA GLY A 67 -11.34 -15.92 2.86
C GLY A 67 -10.99 -15.03 4.04
N SER A 68 -11.54 -15.34 5.21
CA SER A 68 -11.27 -14.62 6.46
C SER A 68 -9.80 -14.71 6.91
N SER A 69 -9.10 -15.78 6.55
CA SER A 69 -7.65 -15.91 6.82
C SER A 69 -6.81 -14.91 6.04
N TYR A 70 -7.22 -14.52 4.82
CA TYR A 70 -6.52 -13.51 4.03
C TYR A 70 -6.74 -12.11 4.59
N ALA A 71 -7.96 -11.81 5.05
CA ALA A 71 -8.26 -10.55 5.73
C ALA A 71 -7.41 -10.39 7.00
N VAL A 72 -7.34 -11.44 7.83
CA VAL A 72 -6.44 -11.47 9.00
C VAL A 72 -4.97 -11.37 8.58
N GLY A 73 -4.57 -12.01 7.48
CA GLY A 73 -3.22 -11.91 6.93
C GLY A 73 -2.82 -10.50 6.53
N VAL A 74 -3.72 -9.74 5.89
CA VAL A 74 -3.51 -8.31 5.55
C VAL A 74 -3.33 -7.49 6.82
N LEU A 75 -4.21 -7.67 7.82
CA LEU A 75 -4.07 -6.97 9.10
C LEU A 75 -2.73 -7.33 9.74
N ASN A 76 -2.38 -8.61 9.87
CA ASN A 76 -1.11 -9.01 10.46
C ASN A 76 0.11 -8.44 9.73
N ALA A 77 0.08 -8.34 8.40
CA ALA A 77 1.18 -7.77 7.61
C ALA A 77 1.36 -6.25 7.78
N THR A 78 0.31 -5.54 8.18
CA THR A 78 0.23 -4.07 8.23
C THR A 78 0.15 -3.52 9.66
N ALA A 79 0.12 -4.39 10.66
CA ALA A 79 0.03 -4.01 12.07
C ALA A 79 1.18 -3.08 12.49
N ASN A 80 0.85 -1.89 13.00
CA ASN A 80 1.79 -0.82 13.40
C ASN A 80 2.70 -0.32 12.27
N ARG A 81 2.31 -0.51 11.01
CA ARG A 81 3.11 -0.12 9.86
C ARG A 81 2.33 0.84 8.96
N ARG A 82 3.06 1.67 8.20
CA ARG A 82 2.43 2.61 7.27
C ARG A 82 1.84 1.85 6.10
N PHE A 83 0.57 2.06 5.85
CA PHE A 83 -0.15 1.44 4.74
C PHE A 83 -1.14 2.43 4.12
N GLU A 84 -0.67 3.12 3.09
CA GLU A 84 -1.43 4.17 2.42
C GLU A 84 -2.63 3.64 1.66
N ILE A 85 -3.58 4.52 1.37
CA ILE A 85 -4.79 4.16 0.62
C ILE A 85 -4.41 3.69 -0.79
N GLU A 86 -3.44 4.34 -1.42
CA GLU A 86 -2.89 3.99 -2.73
C GLU A 86 -2.27 2.58 -2.74
N ALA A 87 -1.61 2.20 -1.65
CA ALA A 87 -1.10 0.84 -1.45
C ALA A 87 -2.25 -0.17 -1.35
N GLY A 88 -3.30 0.16 -0.61
CA GLY A 88 -4.55 -0.60 -0.57
C GLY A 88 -5.18 -0.76 -1.96
N GLN A 89 -5.22 0.29 -2.77
CA GLN A 89 -5.75 0.25 -4.14
C GLN A 89 -4.92 -0.61 -5.10
N ALA A 90 -3.59 -0.53 -4.99
CA ALA A 90 -2.67 -1.37 -5.77
C ALA A 90 -2.81 -2.85 -5.41
N CYS A 91 -3.02 -3.18 -4.13
CA CYS A 91 -3.17 -4.56 -3.69
C CYS A 91 -4.60 -5.10 -3.88
N SER A 92 -5.62 -4.26 -3.82
CA SER A 92 -7.01 -4.69 -4.03
C SER A 92 -7.29 -5.10 -5.48
N THR A 93 -6.50 -4.61 -6.43
CA THR A 93 -6.55 -5.09 -7.82
C THR A 93 -6.10 -6.55 -7.96
N ILE A 94 -5.42 -7.14 -6.96
CA ILE A 94 -4.98 -8.55 -6.91
C ILE A 94 -5.88 -9.43 -6.04
N SER A 95 -6.63 -8.82 -5.12
CA SER A 95 -7.91 -9.38 -4.67
C SER A 95 -8.78 -9.59 -5.94
N SER A 96 -9.95 -10.20 -6.00
CA SER A 96 -10.57 -10.67 -7.27
C SER A 96 -9.83 -11.82 -7.98
N ILE A 97 -8.50 -11.92 -7.92
CA ILE A 97 -7.74 -13.04 -8.51
C ILE A 97 -7.33 -14.04 -7.42
N SER A 98 -6.73 -13.57 -6.32
CA SER A 98 -6.22 -14.47 -5.27
C SER A 98 -5.94 -13.74 -3.94
N GLY A 99 -6.55 -14.23 -2.87
CA GLY A 99 -6.41 -13.66 -1.54
C GLY A 99 -4.99 -13.79 -0.96
N SER A 100 -4.27 -14.88 -1.24
CA SER A 100 -2.88 -15.05 -0.78
C SER A 100 -1.92 -14.03 -1.41
N ASN A 101 -2.13 -13.70 -2.68
CA ASN A 101 -1.35 -12.68 -3.37
C ASN A 101 -1.67 -11.26 -2.89
N THR A 102 -2.88 -11.04 -2.37
CA THR A 102 -3.23 -9.76 -1.72
C THR A 102 -2.38 -9.56 -0.46
N VAL A 103 -2.19 -10.61 0.35
CA VAL A 103 -1.32 -10.56 1.54
C VAL A 103 0.14 -10.35 1.14
N ALA A 104 0.61 -11.03 0.09
CA ALA A 104 1.97 -10.85 -0.43
C ALA A 104 2.20 -9.41 -0.94
N CYS A 105 1.24 -8.83 -1.64
CA CYS A 105 1.28 -7.43 -2.04
C CYS A 105 1.31 -6.50 -0.85
N ALA A 106 0.42 -6.69 0.13
CA ALA A 106 0.39 -5.85 1.33
C ALA A 106 1.74 -5.87 2.07
N THR A 107 2.37 -7.03 2.15
CA THR A 107 3.72 -7.21 2.72
C THR A 107 4.82 -6.53 1.90
N ALA A 108 4.65 -6.41 0.57
CA ALA A 108 5.63 -5.81 -0.31
C ALA A 108 5.61 -4.27 -0.33
N VAL A 109 4.47 -3.67 0.03
CA VAL A 109 4.23 -2.21 -0.04
C VAL A 109 4.14 -1.53 1.32
N VAL A 110 4.04 -2.30 2.39
CA VAL A 110 4.00 -1.73 3.73
C VAL A 110 5.30 -0.98 4.05
N ASP A 111 5.15 0.18 4.67
CA ASP A 111 6.17 1.22 4.85
C ASP A 111 6.71 1.86 3.56
N LYS A 112 6.12 1.53 2.41
CA LYS A 112 6.47 2.11 1.12
C LYS A 112 5.39 3.06 0.63
N ARG A 113 5.81 4.05 -0.14
CA ARG A 113 4.93 4.94 -0.88
C ARG A 113 4.56 4.33 -2.21
N ILE A 114 3.30 4.48 -2.57
CA ILE A 114 2.77 3.99 -3.84
C ILE A 114 2.27 5.17 -4.64
N SER A 115 2.90 5.42 -5.79
CA SER A 115 2.49 6.51 -6.67
C SER A 115 1.17 6.17 -7.37
N PRO A 116 0.32 7.17 -7.68
CA PRO A 116 -0.89 6.96 -8.47
C PRO A 116 -0.62 6.32 -9.85
N GLU A 117 0.53 6.62 -10.46
CA GLU A 117 0.98 6.02 -11.71
C GLU A 117 1.21 4.51 -11.58
N LEU A 118 1.77 4.06 -10.46
CA LEU A 118 1.92 2.62 -10.21
C LEU A 118 0.56 1.93 -10.17
N VAL A 119 -0.42 2.53 -9.47
CA VAL A 119 -1.81 2.04 -9.42
C VAL A 119 -2.42 1.94 -10.83
N ARG A 120 -2.11 2.91 -11.71
CA ARG A 120 -2.57 2.89 -13.11
C ARG A 120 -1.94 1.76 -13.93
N ILE A 121 -0.66 1.44 -13.70
CA ILE A 121 0.07 0.35 -14.39
C ILE A 121 -0.43 -1.02 -13.94
N VAL A 122 -0.65 -1.21 -12.64
CA VAL A 122 -1.01 -2.52 -12.08
C VAL A 122 -2.45 -2.95 -12.36
N ARG A 123 -3.37 -2.00 -12.54
CA ARG A 123 -4.78 -2.29 -12.81
C ARG A 123 -5.00 -3.17 -14.06
N PRO A 124 -4.44 -2.86 -15.25
CA PRO A 124 -4.54 -3.74 -16.41
C PRO A 124 -3.74 -5.05 -16.25
N LEU A 125 -2.67 -5.07 -15.44
CA LEU A 125 -1.88 -6.30 -15.20
C LEU A 125 -2.65 -7.38 -14.45
N ALA A 126 -3.67 -7.01 -13.67
CA ALA A 126 -4.51 -7.96 -12.94
C ALA A 126 -5.03 -9.08 -13.87
N ALA A 127 -5.48 -8.75 -15.08
CA ALA A 127 -5.97 -9.74 -16.04
C ALA A 127 -4.90 -10.76 -16.50
N GLN A 128 -3.61 -10.44 -16.36
CA GLN A 128 -2.51 -11.32 -16.77
C GLN A 128 -1.98 -12.25 -15.67
N GLY A 129 -2.35 -11.99 -14.41
CA GLY A 129 -1.97 -12.82 -13.27
C GLY A 129 -1.34 -12.04 -12.13
N SER A 130 -1.52 -12.58 -10.92
CA SER A 130 -1.13 -11.93 -9.67
C SER A 130 0.38 -11.77 -9.49
N SER A 131 1.20 -12.69 -10.01
CA SER A 131 2.67 -12.61 -9.90
C SER A 131 3.25 -11.39 -10.62
N TYR A 132 2.68 -10.99 -11.76
CA TYR A 132 3.09 -9.79 -12.48
C TYR A 132 2.71 -8.52 -11.75
N VAL A 133 1.54 -8.51 -11.11
CA VAL A 133 1.13 -7.36 -10.30
C VAL A 133 2.06 -7.21 -9.10
N VAL A 134 2.31 -8.28 -8.34
CA VAL A 134 3.25 -8.25 -7.20
C VAL A 134 4.64 -7.79 -7.66
N GLY A 135 5.13 -8.31 -8.79
CA GLY A 135 6.42 -7.90 -9.35
C GLY A 135 6.48 -6.41 -9.74
N ALA A 136 5.42 -5.90 -10.38
CA ALA A 136 5.34 -4.49 -10.77
C ALA A 136 5.26 -3.57 -9.55
N VAL A 137 4.44 -3.95 -8.56
CA VAL A 137 4.34 -3.23 -7.28
C VAL A 137 5.69 -3.19 -6.56
N GLN A 138 6.39 -4.33 -6.48
CA GLN A 138 7.72 -4.39 -5.87
C GLN A 138 8.75 -3.53 -6.63
N ALA A 139 8.66 -3.47 -7.95
CA ALA A 139 9.56 -2.69 -8.80
C ALA A 139 9.32 -1.17 -8.71
N GLY A 140 8.08 -0.74 -8.43
CA GLY A 140 7.69 0.68 -8.45
C GLY A 140 7.47 1.31 -7.08
N ALA A 141 7.37 0.53 -6.01
CA ALA A 141 7.19 1.05 -4.66
C ALA A 141 8.40 1.89 -4.21
N ASP A 142 8.14 3.01 -3.54
CA ASP A 142 9.15 4.03 -3.17
C ASP A 142 9.89 4.68 -4.35
N THR A 143 9.33 4.63 -5.55
CA THR A 143 9.94 5.27 -6.72
C THR A 143 9.07 6.39 -7.26
N TYR A 144 9.72 7.42 -7.81
CA TYR A 144 9.06 8.40 -8.64
C TYR A 144 8.80 7.79 -10.02
N LEU A 145 7.55 7.85 -10.48
CA LEU A 145 7.14 7.42 -11.81
C LEU A 145 6.66 8.61 -12.62
N TYR A 146 7.47 9.01 -13.60
CA TYR A 146 7.11 10.09 -14.52
C TYR A 146 5.91 9.69 -15.38
N SER A 147 4.81 10.45 -15.31
CA SER A 147 3.51 10.08 -15.90
C SER A 147 3.57 9.70 -17.39
N PRO A 148 4.27 10.44 -18.28
CA PRO A 148 4.41 10.03 -19.69
C PRO A 148 5.11 8.69 -19.90
N LEU A 149 6.09 8.34 -19.06
CA LEU A 149 6.73 7.03 -19.07
C LEU A 149 5.78 5.94 -18.56
N ALA A 150 5.04 6.24 -17.49
CA ALA A 150 4.04 5.34 -16.93
C ALA A 150 2.96 4.98 -17.97
N ASP A 151 2.53 5.92 -18.80
CA ASP A 151 1.57 5.67 -19.89
C ASP A 151 2.03 4.60 -20.87
N VAL A 152 3.35 4.52 -21.15
CA VAL A 152 3.92 3.45 -21.99
C VAL A 152 3.81 2.10 -21.28
N CYS A 153 4.11 2.04 -19.99
CA CYS A 153 3.97 0.81 -19.21
C CYS A 153 2.49 0.38 -19.06
N VAL A 154 1.56 1.31 -18.92
CA VAL A 154 0.11 1.04 -18.93
C VAL A 154 -0.31 0.39 -20.25
N ALA A 155 0.15 0.92 -21.38
CA ALA A 155 -0.14 0.33 -22.69
C ALA A 155 0.49 -1.08 -22.83
N MET A 156 1.70 -1.26 -22.31
CA MET A 156 2.40 -2.54 -22.30
C MET A 156 1.71 -3.60 -21.42
N ALA A 157 1.08 -3.18 -20.33
CA ALA A 157 0.35 -4.03 -19.39
C ALA A 157 -0.83 -4.76 -20.03
N SER A 158 -1.34 -4.26 -21.15
CA SER A 158 -2.39 -4.93 -21.93
C SER A 158 -1.84 -6.01 -22.88
N VAL A 159 -0.52 -6.09 -23.06
CA VAL A 159 0.15 -6.95 -24.04
C VAL A 159 1.03 -8.01 -23.37
N SER A 160 1.79 -7.65 -22.32
CA SER A 160 2.73 -8.57 -21.68
C SER A 160 3.04 -8.19 -20.24
N GLY A 161 2.69 -9.08 -19.30
CA GLY A 161 2.95 -8.89 -17.88
C GLY A 161 4.43 -8.81 -17.53
N SER A 162 5.25 -9.73 -18.07
CA SER A 162 6.69 -9.77 -17.81
C SER A 162 7.42 -8.50 -18.29
N ASN A 163 7.12 -8.04 -19.52
CA ASN A 163 7.73 -6.82 -20.04
C ASN A 163 7.24 -5.57 -19.29
N THR A 164 6.02 -5.59 -18.75
CA THR A 164 5.52 -4.47 -17.94
C THR A 164 6.23 -4.38 -16.59
N VAL A 165 6.51 -5.51 -15.93
CA VAL A 165 7.35 -5.49 -14.71
C VAL A 165 8.71 -4.88 -15.01
N ALA A 166 9.35 -5.31 -16.11
CA ALA A 166 10.61 -4.74 -16.57
C ALA A 166 10.48 -3.26 -16.96
N CYS A 167 9.33 -2.84 -17.50
CA CYS A 167 9.02 -1.45 -17.82
C CYS A 167 9.03 -0.59 -16.56
N VAL A 168 8.30 -1.00 -15.50
CA VAL A 168 8.27 -0.29 -14.21
C VAL A 168 9.68 -0.15 -13.64
N SER A 169 10.46 -1.24 -13.59
CA SER A 169 11.86 -1.17 -13.14
C SER A 169 12.72 -0.24 -14.00
N THR A 170 12.45 -0.14 -15.30
CA THR A 170 13.21 0.72 -16.22
C THR A 170 12.91 2.20 -16.01
N ILE A 171 11.66 2.55 -15.69
CA ILE A 171 11.21 3.94 -15.56
C ILE A 171 11.27 4.48 -14.12
N ALA A 172 11.51 3.60 -13.15
CA ALA A 172 11.66 3.95 -11.74
C ALA A 172 12.73 5.03 -11.54
N ASN A 173 12.33 6.16 -10.96
CA ASN A 173 13.19 7.33 -10.76
C ASN A 173 13.83 7.83 -12.07
N LYS A 174 13.08 7.77 -13.18
CA LYS A 174 13.52 8.26 -14.48
C LYS A 174 12.57 9.30 -15.07
N VAL A 175 13.11 10.08 -16.01
CA VAL A 175 12.38 11.01 -16.87
C VAL A 175 12.77 10.85 -18.34
N THR A 176 12.07 11.54 -19.23
CA THR A 176 12.41 11.64 -20.66
C THR A 176 12.43 13.11 -21.08
N MET A 177 13.01 13.39 -22.24
CA MET A 177 13.01 14.71 -22.88
C MET A 177 12.37 14.63 -24.26
N ASN A 178 11.96 15.78 -24.81
CA ASN A 178 11.50 15.91 -26.19
C ASN A 178 10.36 14.96 -26.59
N GLN A 179 9.54 14.54 -25.62
CA GLN A 179 8.43 13.59 -25.82
C GLN A 179 8.86 12.25 -26.43
N SER A 180 10.11 11.83 -26.22
CA SER A 180 10.67 10.60 -26.80
C SER A 180 9.89 9.35 -26.42
N GLU A 181 9.16 9.36 -25.30
CA GLU A 181 8.27 8.28 -24.88
C GLU A 181 7.16 7.95 -25.91
N GLN A 182 6.74 8.92 -26.72
CA GLN A 182 5.75 8.69 -27.79
C GLN A 182 6.29 7.75 -28.88
N VAL A 183 7.61 7.81 -29.14
CA VAL A 183 8.28 6.89 -30.07
C VAL A 183 8.22 5.47 -29.52
N CYS A 184 8.49 5.29 -28.22
CA CYS A 184 8.39 3.98 -27.58
C CYS A 184 6.96 3.45 -27.52
N ARG A 185 5.97 4.34 -27.33
CA ARG A 185 4.55 4.00 -27.44
C ARG A 185 4.18 3.51 -28.84
N THR A 186 4.75 4.11 -29.88
CA THR A 186 4.54 3.68 -31.27
C THR A 186 5.23 2.34 -31.54
N ALA A 187 6.44 2.15 -31.01
CA ALA A 187 7.18 0.89 -31.11
C ALA A 187 6.42 -0.30 -30.49
N LEU A 188 5.50 -0.05 -29.54
CA LEU A 188 4.63 -1.07 -28.98
C LEU A 188 3.76 -1.78 -30.03
N ASN A 189 3.40 -1.09 -31.13
CA ASN A 189 2.68 -1.69 -32.25
C ASN A 189 3.46 -2.85 -32.91
N ASN A 190 4.79 -2.84 -32.80
CA ASN A 190 5.65 -3.92 -33.28
C ASN A 190 5.92 -4.99 -32.21
N GLY A 191 5.60 -4.72 -30.95
CA GLY A 191 5.75 -5.63 -29.82
C GLY A 191 6.24 -4.94 -28.54
N SER A 192 5.89 -5.52 -27.40
CA SER A 192 6.27 -4.98 -26.07
C SER A 192 7.78 -4.99 -25.82
N SER A 193 8.52 -5.93 -26.40
CA SER A 193 9.99 -5.95 -26.32
C SER A 193 10.64 -4.75 -27.01
N TYR A 194 10.11 -4.30 -28.16
CA TYR A 194 10.62 -3.13 -28.88
C TYR A 194 10.37 -1.84 -28.10
N ALA A 195 9.16 -1.68 -27.53
CA ALA A 195 8.86 -0.55 -26.65
C ALA A 195 9.78 -0.52 -25.42
N LEU A 196 10.04 -1.68 -24.79
CA LEU A 196 10.94 -1.76 -23.64
C LEU A 196 12.39 -1.43 -24.00
N GLN A 197 12.89 -1.92 -25.14
CA GLN A 197 14.23 -1.56 -25.63
C GLN A 197 14.34 -0.07 -25.94
N CYS A 198 13.31 0.51 -26.55
CA CYS A 198 13.24 1.94 -26.79
C CYS A 198 13.34 2.72 -25.46
N LEU A 199 12.54 2.36 -24.45
CA LEU A 199 12.56 3.02 -23.14
C LEU A 199 13.96 3.01 -22.52
N ARG A 200 14.63 1.86 -22.52
CA ARG A 200 16.01 1.72 -21.99
C ARG A 200 17.02 2.64 -22.68
N GLY A 201 16.77 3.04 -23.93
CA GLY A 201 17.64 3.95 -24.67
C GLY A 201 17.33 5.43 -24.48
N ILE A 202 16.18 5.81 -23.89
CA ILE A 202 15.72 7.21 -23.83
C ILE A 202 15.55 7.76 -22.41
N VAL A 203 15.53 6.89 -21.39
CA VAL A 203 15.31 7.30 -20.01
C VAL A 203 16.56 7.95 -19.40
N LEU A 204 16.35 8.98 -18.59
CA LEU A 204 17.38 9.72 -17.88
C LEU A 204 17.14 9.62 -16.37
N ASP A 205 18.22 9.54 -15.59
CA ASP A 205 18.14 9.53 -14.13
C ASP A 205 17.45 10.78 -13.58
N TYR A 206 16.51 10.56 -12.68
CA TYR A 206 15.88 11.59 -11.88
C TYR A 206 16.21 11.33 -10.42
N THR A 207 16.90 12.29 -9.80
CA THR A 207 17.13 12.27 -8.36
C THR A 207 15.98 13.00 -7.70
N PRO A 208 15.03 12.31 -7.03
CA PRO A 208 13.97 12.98 -6.31
C PRO A 208 14.58 13.86 -5.21
N VAL A 209 14.05 15.08 -5.06
CA VAL A 209 14.37 15.90 -3.88
C VAL A 209 13.93 15.11 -2.66
N PRO A 210 14.81 14.89 -1.66
CA PRO A 210 14.43 14.15 -0.46
C PRO A 210 13.24 14.87 0.19
N GLU A 211 12.12 14.17 0.30
CA GLU A 211 11.00 14.70 1.07
C GLU A 211 11.43 14.90 2.53
N PRO A 212 10.87 15.91 3.22
CA PRO A 212 11.11 16.04 4.65
C PRO A 212 10.67 14.74 5.32
N THR A 213 11.61 14.11 6.03
CA THR A 213 11.37 12.89 6.81
C THR A 213 10.21 13.17 7.77
N ARG A 214 8.99 12.71 7.40
CA ARG A 214 7.88 12.69 8.35
C ARG A 214 8.19 11.58 9.33
N VAL A 215 8.72 11.96 10.49
CA VAL A 215 8.88 11.06 11.62
C VAL A 215 7.50 10.50 11.96
N MET A 216 7.27 9.23 11.63
CA MET A 216 6.10 8.50 12.11
C MET A 216 6.38 8.09 13.54
N VAL A 217 5.89 8.90 14.48
CA VAL A 217 5.85 8.48 15.88
C VAL A 217 4.67 7.54 16.04
N GLU A 218 4.91 6.31 16.48
CA GLU A 218 3.83 5.36 16.69
C GLU A 218 2.90 5.87 17.80
N LEU A 219 1.57 5.76 17.60
CA LEU A 219 0.59 6.34 18.53
C LEU A 219 0.75 5.80 19.96
N TYR A 220 1.23 4.57 20.15
CA TYR A 220 1.52 4.04 21.49
C TYR A 220 2.70 4.77 22.15
N GLN A 221 3.73 5.15 21.39
CA GLN A 221 4.86 5.91 21.90
C GLN A 221 4.42 7.32 22.32
N LEU A 222 3.53 7.95 21.54
CA LEU A 222 2.87 9.21 21.91
C LEU A 222 1.98 9.07 23.14
N GLN A 223 1.27 7.94 23.29
CA GLN A 223 0.42 7.68 24.46
C GLN A 223 1.26 7.46 25.72
N ASP A 224 2.37 6.74 25.62
CA ASP A 224 3.29 6.53 26.75
C ASP A 224 4.00 7.83 27.13
N LEU A 225 4.44 8.64 26.15
CA LEU A 225 4.95 9.99 26.39
C LEU A 225 3.91 10.85 27.13
N ARG A 226 2.65 10.83 26.68
CA ARG A 226 1.55 11.55 27.33
C ARG A 226 1.30 11.06 28.76
N ARG A 227 1.39 9.75 29.02
CA ARG A 227 1.27 9.19 30.38
C ARG A 227 2.42 9.65 31.27
N SER A 228 3.65 9.63 30.77
CA SER A 228 4.84 10.09 31.49
C SER A 228 4.73 11.57 31.86
N LEU A 229 4.30 12.43 30.93
CA LEU A 229 4.07 13.85 31.18
C LEU A 229 2.91 14.10 32.17
N SER A 230 1.83 13.32 32.08
CA SER A 230 0.72 13.39 33.04
C SER A 230 1.15 13.01 34.46
N LYS A 231 2.01 11.98 34.58
CA LYS A 231 2.60 11.55 35.85
C LYS A 231 3.52 12.63 36.42
N ALA A 232 4.39 13.22 35.60
CA ALA A 232 5.27 14.31 36.01
C ALA A 232 4.47 15.52 36.51
N ARG A 233 3.38 15.89 35.83
CA ARG A 233 2.47 16.95 36.28
C ARG A 233 1.89 16.66 37.67
N SER A 234 1.36 15.45 37.88
CA SER A 234 0.84 15.04 39.20
C SER A 234 1.90 15.08 40.31
N MET A 235 3.18 14.84 39.96
CA MET A 235 4.30 14.96 40.90
C MET A 235 4.61 16.43 41.24
N LEU A 236 4.56 17.34 40.25
CA LEU A 236 4.70 18.79 40.47
C LEU A 236 3.58 19.33 41.36
N ASP A 237 2.33 18.91 41.12
CA ASP A 237 1.16 19.30 41.91
C ASP A 237 1.29 18.88 43.39
N ARG A 238 2.13 17.88 43.69
CA ARG A 238 2.42 17.37 45.05
C ARG A 238 3.74 17.88 45.62
N GLY A 239 4.40 18.82 44.96
CA GLY A 239 5.69 19.38 45.40
C GLY A 239 6.90 18.44 45.27
N MET A 240 6.77 17.32 44.54
CA MET A 240 7.85 16.35 44.33
C MET A 240 8.72 16.75 43.13
N ILE A 241 9.40 17.89 43.23
CA ILE A 241 10.09 18.54 42.11
C ILE A 241 11.17 17.64 41.47
N GLU A 242 12.04 17.01 42.28
CA GLU A 242 13.11 16.17 41.73
C GLU A 242 12.62 14.88 41.06
N ASN A 243 11.49 14.32 41.53
CA ASN A 243 10.89 13.14 40.90
C ASN A 243 10.19 13.51 39.58
N ALA A 244 9.54 14.68 39.55
CA ALA A 244 8.95 15.21 38.33
C ALA A 244 10.02 15.49 37.27
N ARG A 245 11.15 16.09 37.67
CA ARG A 245 12.29 16.38 36.80
C ARG A 245 12.82 15.12 36.11
N ARG A 246 13.14 14.07 36.89
CA ARG A 246 13.60 12.79 36.31
C ARG A 246 12.59 12.19 35.33
N THR A 247 11.30 12.27 35.65
CA THR A 247 10.24 11.75 34.77
C THR A 247 10.14 12.55 33.46
N ILE A 248 10.40 13.85 33.48
CA ILE A 248 10.46 14.70 32.29
C ILE A 248 11.72 14.39 31.48
N ASP A 249 12.87 14.21 32.12
CA ASP A 249 14.13 13.87 31.47
C ASP A 249 14.00 12.52 30.72
N ASP A 250 13.40 11.51 31.35
CA ASP A 250 13.12 10.21 30.71
C ASP A 250 12.17 10.34 29.50
N ALA A 251 11.17 11.21 29.60
CA ALA A 251 10.23 11.48 28.51
C ALA A 251 10.89 12.23 27.34
N LEU A 252 11.83 13.14 27.62
CA LEU A 252 12.62 13.83 26.61
C LEU A 252 13.54 12.86 25.87
N ILE A 253 14.20 11.94 26.59
CA ILE A 253 15.00 10.88 25.98
C ILE A 253 14.14 10.01 25.05
N GLN A 254 12.93 9.63 25.47
CA GLN A 254 11.99 8.92 24.59
C GLN A 254 11.62 9.75 23.36
N LEU A 255 11.42 11.06 23.50
CA LEU A 255 11.12 11.96 22.38
C LEU A 255 12.28 12.07 21.39
N ASP A 256 13.51 12.10 21.87
CA ASP A 256 14.70 12.09 21.02
C ASP A 256 14.83 10.78 20.26
N TYR A 257 14.55 9.63 20.90
CA TYR A 257 14.50 8.33 20.21
C TYR A 257 13.37 8.24 19.18
N MET A 258 12.23 8.88 19.45
CA MET A 258 11.10 8.94 18.52
C MET A 258 11.37 9.83 17.31
N THR A 259 12.23 10.85 17.44
CA THR A 259 12.48 11.88 16.41
C THR A 259 13.83 11.76 15.71
N ALA A 260 14.71 10.88 16.19
CA ALA A 260 15.94 10.55 15.50
C ALA A 260 15.60 10.01 14.09
N PRO A 261 16.23 10.54 13.02
CA PRO A 261 16.08 9.96 11.70
C PRO A 261 16.56 8.51 11.80
N THR A 262 15.68 7.57 11.48
CA THR A 262 16.03 6.16 11.30
C THR A 262 17.19 6.12 10.31
N GLN A 263 18.39 5.76 10.78
CA GLN A 263 19.48 5.39 9.88
C GLN A 263 19.08 4.06 9.23
N GLN A 264 18.45 4.16 8.06
CA GLN A 264 18.32 3.08 7.09
C GLN A 264 18.63 3.64 5.71
#